data_AF-A0A7X0G4T2-F1
#
_entry.id   AF-A0A7X0G4T2-F1
#
_cell.length_a   1.000
_cell.length_b   1.000
_cell.length_c   1.000
_cell.angle_alpha   90.00
_cell.angle_beta   90.00
_cell.angle_gamma   90.00
#
_symmetry.space_group_name_H-M   'P 1'
#
loop_
_entity.id
_entity.type
_entity.pdbx_description
1 polymer ?
#
loop_
_entity_poly.entity_id
_entity_poly.type
_entity_poly.pdbx_seq_one_letter_code
_entity_poly.pdbx_strand_id
1 'polypeptide(L)' 'MLGRGHAARLVRALATRVTSRNERPFLHVAAANTPAIALYERLGFEVWRHVTFRGFRVP' A
#
# COMPACT_ATOMS: atom_id res chain seq x y z
N MET A 1 8.65 18.16 -2.17
CA MET A 1 8.45 17.77 -3.59
C MET A 1 7.43 16.65 -3.64
N LEU A 2 6.23 16.88 -4.20
CA LEU A 2 5.21 15.83 -4.31
C LEU A 2 5.61 14.82 -5.40
N GLY A 3 5.56 13.53 -5.06
CA GLY A 3 5.94 12.45 -5.98
C GLY A 3 5.10 12.42 -7.26
N ARG A 4 5.71 12.07 -8.39
CA ARG A 4 5.13 12.05 -9.75
C ARG A 4 4.03 10.98 -9.99
N GLY A 5 3.38 10.47 -8.94
CA GLY A 5 2.31 9.46 -9.06
C GLY A 5 2.76 8.07 -9.54
N HIS A 6 4.07 7.82 -9.68
CA HIS A 6 4.60 6.53 -10.15
C HIS A 6 4.20 5.37 -9.25
N ALA A 7 4.25 5.56 -7.92
CA ALA A 7 3.82 4.55 -6.96
C ALA A 7 2.35 4.16 -7.18
N ALA A 8 1.46 5.14 -7.36
CA ALA A 8 0.04 4.91 -7.63
C ALA A 8 -0.18 4.09 -8.91
N ARG A 9 0.56 4.40 -9.97
CA ARG A 9 0.47 3.69 -11.25
C ARG A 9 0.92 2.23 -11.14
N LEU A 10 2.04 1.99 -10.46
CA LEU A 10 2.57 0.64 -10.23
C LEU A 10 1.64 -0.20 -9.36
N VAL A 11 1.16 0.37 -8.25
CA VAL A 11 0.24 -0.31 -7.33
C VAL A 11 -1.05 -0.68 -8.04
N ARG A 12 -1.59 0.22 -8.88
CA ARG A 12 -2.79 -0.08 -9.68
C ARG A 12 -2.56 -1.25 -10.63
N ALA A 13 -1.45 -1.27 -11.36
CA ALA A 13 -1.12 -2.36 -12.28
C ALA A 13 -0.96 -3.70 -11.54
N LEU A 14 -0.31 -3.70 -10.38
CA LEU A 14 -0.18 -4.89 -9.54
C LEU A 14 -1.53 -5.36 -8.99
N ALA A 15 -2.36 -4.44 -8.46
CA ALA A 15 -3.67 -4.77 -7.96
C ALA A 15 -4.54 -5.41 -9.05
N THR A 16 -4.57 -4.84 -10.26
CA THR A 16 -5.27 -5.43 -11.41
C THR A 16 -4.80 -6.85 -11.75
N ARG A 17 -3.49 -7.10 -11.70
CA ARG A 17 -2.94 -8.44 -11.99
C ARG A 17 -3.27 -9.46 -10.90
N VAL A 18 -3.31 -9.04 -9.63
CA VAL A 18 -3.65 -9.92 -8.52
C VAL A 18 -5.14 -10.25 -8.56
N THR A 19 -6.00 -9.25 -8.76
CA THR A 19 -7.45 -9.50 -8.85
C THR A 19 -7.84 -10.30 -10.09
N SER A 20 -7.15 -10.15 -11.22
CA SER A 20 -7.38 -11.00 -12.40
C SER A 20 -7.07 -12.48 -12.17
N ARG A 21 -6.30 -12.80 -11.12
CA ARG A 21 -6.00 -14.18 -10.69
C ARG A 21 -6.97 -14.67 -9.60
N ASN A 22 -8.02 -13.92 -9.31
CA ASN A 22 -8.93 -14.13 -8.17
C ASN A 22 -8.21 -14.12 -6.81
N GLU A 23 -7.06 -13.46 -6.72
CA GLU A 23 -6.32 -13.25 -5.48
C GLU A 23 -6.66 -11.88 -4.87
N ARG A 24 -6.39 -11.71 -3.58
CA ARG A 24 -6.64 -10.45 -2.85
C ARG A 24 -5.33 -9.70 -2.60
N PRO A 25 -5.12 -8.51 -3.17
CA PRO A 25 -3.93 -7.71 -2.90
C PRO A 25 -4.00 -7.15 -1.47
N PHE A 26 -2.90 -7.24 -0.73
CA PHE A 26 -2.75 -6.65 0.60
C PHE A 26 -1.41 -5.91 0.68
N LEU A 27 -1.37 -4.86 1.50
CA LEU A 27 -0.17 -4.07 1.74
C LEU A 27 -0.17 -3.57 3.18
N HIS A 28 1.02 -3.43 3.75
CA HIS A 28 1.19 -2.83 5.07
C HIS A 28 1.83 -1.45 4.89
N VAL A 29 1.30 -0.46 5.59
CA VAL A 29 1.81 0.92 5.58
C VAL A 29 2.00 1.38 7.01
N ALA A 30 3.10 2.06 7.28
CA ALA A 30 3.32 2.67 8.59
C ALA A 30 2.17 3.63 8.90
N ALA A 31 1.54 3.52 10.06
CA ALA A 31 0.40 4.34 10.46
C ALA A 31 0.70 5.85 10.41
N ALA A 32 1.96 6.24 10.58
CA ALA A 32 2.42 7.62 10.48
C ALA A 32 2.45 8.17 9.03
N ASN A 33 2.33 7.32 8.01
CA ASN A 33 2.39 7.73 6.60
C ASN A 33 0.99 8.03 6.05
N THR A 34 0.37 9.09 6.57
CA THR A 34 -0.97 9.53 6.17
C THR A 34 -1.13 9.81 4.67
N PRO A 35 -0.15 10.36 3.93
CA PRO A 35 -0.29 10.54 2.48
C PRO A 35 -0.34 9.22 1.71
N ALA A 36 0.38 8.19 2.17
CA ALA A 36 0.33 6.88 1.55
C ALA A 36 -1.00 6.17 1.84
N ILE A 37 -1.51 6.25 3.08
CA ILE A 37 -2.82 5.69 3.45
C ILE A 37 -3.92 6.28 2.54
N ALA A 38 -4.00 7.60 2.46
CA ALA A 38 -4.98 8.28 1.59
C ALA A 38 -4.83 7.89 0.11
N LEU A 39 -3.59 7.65 -0.37
CA LEU A 39 -3.37 7.18 -1.72
C LEU A 39 -3.96 5.78 -1.95
N TYR A 40 -3.75 4.85 -1.02
CA TYR A 40 -4.22 3.47 -1.14
C TYR A 40 -5.75 3.38 -0.98
N GLU A 41 -6.35 4.18 -0.10
CA GLU A 41 -7.81 4.28 0.02
C GLU A 41 -8.46 4.71 -1.30
N ARG A 42 -7.92 5.72 -1.98
CA ARG A 42 -8.38 6.13 -3.32
C ARG A 42 -8.17 5.05 -4.41
N LEU A 43 -7.29 4.09 -4.16
CA LEU A 43 -7.08 2.94 -5.05
C LEU A 43 -8.02 1.77 -4.72
N GLY A 44 -8.88 1.91 -3.71
CA GLY A 44 -9.86 0.89 -3.30
C GLY A 44 -9.35 -0.09 -2.24
N PHE A 45 -8.23 0.22 -1.58
CA PHE A 45 -7.78 -0.54 -0.42
C PHE A 45 -8.48 -0.05 0.84
N GLU A 46 -8.77 -0.97 1.76
CA GLU A 46 -9.36 -0.67 3.06
C GLU A 46 -8.42 -1.09 4.19
N VAL A 47 -8.46 -0.38 5.31
CA VAL A 47 -7.67 -0.73 6.50
C VAL A 47 -8.27 -1.97 7.15
N TRP A 48 -7.57 -3.10 7.02
CA TRP A 48 -8.03 -4.36 7.63
C TRP A 48 -7.50 -4.56 9.05
N ARG A 49 -6.19 -4.39 9.27
CA ARG A 49 -5.53 -4.55 10.58
C ARG A 49 -4.36 -3.59 10.75
N HIS A 50 -4.21 -3.06 11.95
CA HIS A 50 -3.02 -2.31 12.34
C HIS A 50 -1.89 -3.28 12.66
N VAL A 51 -0.81 -3.21 11.89
CA VAL A 51 0.38 -4.03 12.11
C VAL A 51 1.49 -3.16 12.69
N THR A 52 2.02 -3.57 13.84
CA THR A 52 3.17 -2.90 14.46
C THR A 52 4.43 -3.33 13.71
N PHE A 53 4.95 -2.43 12.87
CA PHE A 53 6.26 -2.63 12.25
C PHE A 53 7.36 -2.50 13.31
N ARG A 54 7.91 -3.62 13.77
CA ARG A 54 9.19 -3.62 14.49
C ARG A 54 10.32 -3.71 13.47
N GLY A 55 10.99 -2.58 13.23
CA GLY A 55 12.25 -2.58 12.50
C GLY A 55 13.33 -3.21 13.38
N PHE A 56 13.82 -4.38 13.02
CA PHE A 56 15.03 -4.94 13.62
C PHE A 56 16.22 -4.35 12.87
N ARG A 57 16.99 -3.48 13.54
CA ARG A 57 18.30 -3.05 13.06
C ARG A 57 19.31 -4.08 13.56
N VAL A 58 19.77 -4.93 12.65
CA VAL A 58 20.90 -5.85 12.92
C VAL A 58 22.17 -4.99 12.91
N PRO A 59 23.05 -5.10 13.93
CA PRO A 59 24.28 -4.29 14.03
C PRO A 59 25.27 -4.56 12.92
#